data_AF-A0A7Z2SWF3-F1
#
_entry.id   AF-A0A7Z2SWF3-F1
#
_cell.length_a   1.000
_cell.length_b   1.000
_cell.length_c   1.000
_cell.angle_alpha   90.00
_cell.angle_beta   90.00
_cell.angle_gamma   90.00
#
_symmetry.space_group_name_H-M   'P 1'
#
loop_
_entity.id
_entity.type
_entity.pdbx_description
1 polymer ?
#
loop_
_entity_poly.entity_id
_entity_poly.type
_entity_poly.pdbx_seq_one_letter_code
_entity_poly.pdbx_strand_id
1 'polypeptide(L)'
;MTTIHTFEKIRDLQDRDKKEKQRTHEKAVDQFEEHAYRLYEALKKKEDAIQAFNSTMEKRAIQAHAFLQHQQYIARLEEIIHSLQPLVQQARRKMDRTQTKLTEAYREVKKYERLIENKEEKQKQYAKQEENKNMDEVSMVQYLNRRNR
;
A
#
# COMPACT_ATOMS: atom_id res chain seq x y z
N MET A 1 -18.95 -23.77 18.98
CA MET A 1 -18.71 -23.66 17.51
C MET A 1 -18.59 -22.19 17.15
N THR A 2 -17.53 -21.77 16.47
CA THR A 2 -17.34 -20.37 16.03
C THR A 2 -18.32 -20.04 14.90
N THR A 3 -19.20 -19.07 15.15
CA THR A 3 -20.25 -18.63 14.24
C THR A 3 -19.70 -17.71 13.16
N ILE A 4 -20.39 -17.60 12.03
CA ILE A 4 -20.03 -16.66 10.94
C ILE A 4 -19.85 -15.24 11.50
N HIS A 5 -20.73 -14.84 12.43
CA HIS A 5 -20.66 -13.55 13.11
C HIS A 5 -19.33 -13.29 13.84
N THR A 6 -18.68 -14.32 14.39
CA THR A 6 -17.35 -14.15 15.00
C THR A 6 -16.29 -13.82 13.96
N PHE A 7 -16.35 -14.44 12.77
CA PHE A 7 -15.42 -14.14 11.67
C PHE A 7 -15.67 -12.77 11.06
N GLU A 8 -16.93 -12.33 10.96
CA GLU A 8 -17.27 -10.96 10.54
C GLU A 8 -16.64 -9.93 11.47
N LYS A 9 -16.75 -10.11 12.79
CA LYS A 9 -16.10 -9.20 13.76
C LYS A 9 -14.58 -9.18 13.61
N ILE A 10 -13.96 -10.34 13.38
CA ILE A 10 -12.52 -10.42 13.17
C ILE A 10 -12.13 -9.72 11.87
N ARG A 11 -12.86 -9.95 10.76
CA ARG A 11 -12.68 -9.24 9.49
C ARG A 11 -12.77 -7.73 9.69
N ASP A 12 -13.76 -7.25 10.43
CA ASP A 12 -13.94 -5.81 10.67
C ASP A 12 -12.78 -5.21 11.48
N LEU A 13 -12.24 -5.95 12.45
CA LEU A 13 -11.03 -5.56 13.17
C LEU A 13 -9.82 -5.50 12.24
N GLN A 14 -9.64 -6.50 11.38
CA GLN A 14 -8.57 -6.53 10.38
C GLN A 14 -8.72 -5.40 9.34
N ASP A 15 -9.94 -5.04 8.96
CA ASP A 15 -10.19 -3.93 8.03
C ASP A 15 -9.81 -2.58 8.65
N ARG A 16 -10.04 -2.40 9.96
CA ARG A 16 -9.59 -1.21 10.69
C ARG A 16 -8.05 -1.14 10.74
N ASP A 17 -7.38 -2.25 11.08
CA ASP A 17 -5.91 -2.33 11.08
C ASP A 17 -5.32 -2.06 9.68
N LYS A 18 -5.93 -2.61 8.63
CA LYS A 18 -5.56 -2.33 7.23
C LYS A 18 -5.66 -0.84 6.92
N LYS A 19 -6.74 -0.16 7.33
CA LYS A 19 -6.90 1.30 7.12
C LYS A 19 -5.85 2.11 7.87
N GLU A 20 -5.47 1.70 9.08
CA GLU A 20 -4.39 2.35 9.83
C GLU A 20 -3.03 2.18 9.14
N LYS A 21 -2.72 0.97 8.69
CA LYS A 21 -1.51 0.68 7.91
C LYS A 21 -1.49 1.44 6.58
N GLN A 22 -2.64 1.61 5.95
CA GLN A 22 -2.78 2.39 4.72
C GLN A 22 -2.40 3.85 4.98
N ARG A 23 -3.00 4.50 6.00
CA ARG A 23 -2.66 5.88 6.37
C ARG A 23 -1.18 6.03 6.74
N THR A 24 -0.61 5.02 7.39
CA THR A 24 0.82 5.01 7.75
C THR A 24 1.71 4.92 6.52
N HIS A 25 1.31 4.12 5.52
CA HIS A 25 2.02 4.01 4.26
C HIS A 25 1.91 5.30 3.45
N GLU A 26 0.73 5.89 3.33
CA GLU A 26 0.51 7.19 2.67
C GLU A 26 1.45 8.26 3.24
N LYS A 27 1.52 8.41 4.56
CA LYS A 27 2.47 9.33 5.22
C LYS A 27 3.95 9.01 4.92
N ALA A 28 4.29 7.74 4.73
CA ALA A 28 5.66 7.35 4.40
C ALA A 28 5.99 7.66 2.93
N VAL A 29 5.01 7.57 2.03
CA VAL A 29 5.11 8.02 0.64
C VAL A 29 5.32 9.52 0.59
N ASP A 30 4.47 10.30 1.28
CA ASP A 30 4.59 11.77 1.31
C ASP A 30 5.98 12.22 1.77
N GLN A 31 6.50 11.61 2.84
CA GLN A 31 7.84 11.90 3.35
C GLN A 31 8.95 11.53 2.36
N PHE A 32 8.79 10.41 1.65
CA PHE A 32 9.74 10.01 0.62
C PHE A 32 9.72 11.00 -0.55
N GLU A 33 8.53 11.39 -1.02
CA GLU A 33 8.36 12.35 -2.11
C GLU A 33 8.95 13.71 -1.74
N GLU A 34 8.73 14.22 -0.52
CA GLU A 34 9.31 15.48 -0.06
C GLU A 34 10.85 15.45 -0.14
N HIS A 35 11.48 14.42 0.44
CA HIS A 35 12.94 14.30 0.41
C HIS A 35 13.48 14.07 -1.00
N ALA A 36 12.79 13.25 -1.80
CA ALA A 36 13.18 12.95 -3.18
C ALA A 36 13.09 14.20 -4.06
N TYR A 37 12.04 15.01 -3.88
CA TYR A 37 11.87 16.27 -4.59
C TYR A 37 12.99 17.25 -4.25
N ARG A 38 13.31 17.43 -2.95
CA ARG A 38 14.42 18.30 -2.52
C ARG A 38 15.77 17.85 -3.10
N LEU A 39 16.01 16.54 -3.14
CA LEU A 39 17.22 15.98 -3.77
C LEU A 39 17.25 16.25 -5.27
N TYR A 40 16.11 16.05 -5.95
CA TYR A 40 15.96 16.36 -7.37
C TYR A 40 16.24 17.83 -7.67
N GLU A 41 15.67 18.76 -6.91
CA GLU A 41 15.91 20.19 -7.07
C GLU A 41 17.38 20.55 -6.87
N ALA A 42 18.05 19.98 -5.87
CA ALA A 42 19.46 20.24 -5.60
C ALA A 42 20.35 19.73 -6.75
N LEU A 43 20.06 18.54 -7.27
CA LEU A 43 20.75 17.97 -8.44
C LEU A 43 20.54 18.81 -9.68
N LYS A 44 19.31 19.24 -9.95
CA LYS A 44 18.97 20.10 -11.08
C LYS A 44 19.68 21.45 -10.99
N LYS A 45 19.67 22.10 -9.82
CA LYS A 45 20.41 23.34 -9.58
C LYS A 45 21.91 23.18 -9.81
N LYS A 46 22.49 22.02 -9.46
CA LYS A 46 23.90 21.72 -9.72
C LYS A 46 24.15 21.60 -11.23
N GLU A 47 23.31 20.88 -11.95
CA GLU A 47 23.39 20.72 -13.40
C GLU A 47 23.29 22.08 -14.12
N ASP A 48 22.27 22.86 -13.80
CA ASP A 48 22.04 24.19 -14.38
C ASP A 48 23.23 25.13 -14.11
N ALA A 49 23.81 25.09 -12.91
CA ALA A 49 24.96 25.90 -12.55
C ALA A 49 26.22 25.53 -13.33
N ILE A 50 26.45 24.23 -13.56
CA ILE A 50 27.57 23.74 -14.37
C ILE A 50 27.39 24.16 -15.83
N GLN A 51 26.17 24.01 -16.38
CA GLN A 51 25.87 24.44 -17.75
C GLN A 51 26.06 25.96 -17.93
N ALA A 52 25.55 26.76 -17.00
CA ALA A 52 25.72 28.21 -17.02
C ALA A 52 27.20 28.60 -16.99
N PHE A 53 28.00 27.95 -16.14
CA PHE A 53 29.42 28.18 -16.04
C PHE A 53 30.21 27.77 -17.31
N ASN A 54 29.86 26.64 -17.93
CA ASN A 54 30.47 26.24 -19.19
C ASN A 54 30.19 27.26 -20.30
N SER A 55 28.94 27.77 -20.37
CA SER A 55 28.56 28.77 -21.37
C SER A 55 29.28 30.12 -21.20
N THR A 56 29.64 30.50 -19.97
CA THR A 56 30.41 31.72 -19.70
C THR A 56 31.90 31.52 -19.98
N MET A 57 32.42 30.31 -19.77
CA MET A 57 33.80 29.92 -20.13
C MET A 57 34.03 29.99 -21.65
N GLU A 58 33.09 29.49 -22.45
CA GLU A 58 33.17 29.52 -23.92
C GLU A 58 33.29 30.95 -24.48
N LYS A 59 32.70 31.93 -23.77
CA LYS A 59 32.74 33.36 -24.14
C LYS A 59 34.05 34.07 -23.75
N ARG A 60 35.04 33.35 -23.18
CA ARG A 60 36.39 33.83 -22.81
C ARG A 60 36.42 35.07 -21.88
N ALA A 61 35.36 35.34 -21.15
CA ALA A 61 35.18 36.58 -20.38
C ALA A 61 35.14 36.39 -18.86
N ILE A 62 35.91 35.44 -18.31
CA ILE A 62 35.82 35.10 -16.87
C ILE A 62 37.00 35.66 -16.09
N GLN A 63 36.67 36.46 -15.07
CA GLN A 63 37.61 36.88 -14.04
C GLN A 63 37.80 35.73 -13.03
N ALA A 64 39.03 35.55 -12.53
CA ALA A 64 39.37 34.48 -11.57
C ALA A 64 38.48 34.46 -10.31
N HIS A 65 37.95 35.62 -9.89
CA HIS A 65 37.01 35.71 -8.78
C HIS A 65 35.68 35.00 -9.04
N ALA A 66 35.12 35.13 -10.24
CA ALA A 66 33.88 34.46 -10.62
C ALA A 66 34.04 32.94 -10.64
N PHE A 67 35.20 32.44 -11.10
CA PHE A 67 35.55 31.02 -11.03
C PHE A 67 35.44 30.46 -9.60
N LEU A 68 36.09 31.15 -8.63
CA LEU A 68 36.10 30.72 -7.24
C LEU A 68 34.69 30.71 -6.64
N GLN A 69 33.87 31.72 -6.95
CA GLN A 69 32.47 31.78 -6.51
C GLN A 69 31.65 30.61 -7.05
N HIS A 70 31.80 30.26 -8.33
CA HIS A 70 31.13 29.10 -8.92
C HIS A 70 31.55 27.78 -8.26
N GLN A 71 32.85 27.59 -8.02
CA GLN A 71 33.36 26.40 -7.35
C GLN A 71 32.80 26.28 -5.92
N GLN A 72 32.76 27.37 -5.16
CA GLN A 72 32.16 27.39 -3.82
C GLN A 72 30.66 27.12 -3.83
N TYR A 73 29.94 27.59 -4.85
CA TYR A 73 28.51 27.33 -4.99
C TYR A 73 28.22 25.85 -5.29
N ILE A 74 28.99 25.25 -6.21
CA ILE A 74 28.89 23.82 -6.52
C ILE A 74 29.22 22.98 -5.28
N ALA A 75 30.29 23.29 -4.54
CA ALA A 75 30.66 22.58 -3.33
C ALA A 75 29.53 22.59 -2.28
N ARG A 76 28.87 23.74 -2.09
CA ARG A 76 27.70 23.86 -1.20
C ARG A 76 26.52 23.00 -1.65
N LEU A 77 26.24 22.96 -2.96
CA LEU A 77 25.20 22.08 -3.51
C LEU A 77 25.55 20.60 -3.30
N GLU A 78 26.83 20.23 -3.42
CA GLU A 78 27.30 18.87 -3.18
C GLU A 78 27.14 18.46 -1.71
N GLU A 79 27.45 19.34 -0.75
CA GLU A 79 27.19 19.10 0.67
C GLU A 79 25.70 18.88 0.94
N ILE A 80 24.84 19.72 0.36
CA ILE A 80 23.38 19.57 0.47
C ILE A 80 22.93 18.22 -0.11
N ILE A 81 23.40 17.85 -1.30
CA ILE A 81 23.09 16.57 -1.94
C ILE A 81 23.54 15.41 -1.05
N HIS A 82 24.77 15.46 -0.51
CA HIS A 82 25.31 14.43 0.38
C HIS A 82 24.48 14.27 1.65
N SER A 83 23.92 15.36 2.17
CA SER A 83 23.03 15.32 3.34
C SER A 83 21.64 14.77 3.02
N LEU A 84 21.11 15.02 1.81
CA LEU A 84 19.77 14.61 1.40
C LEU A 84 19.71 13.14 0.97
N GLN A 85 20.77 12.62 0.34
CA GLN A 85 20.84 11.22 -0.10
C GLN A 85 20.49 10.19 1.00
N PRO A 86 21.09 10.22 2.21
CA PRO A 86 20.74 9.27 3.26
C PRO A 86 19.30 9.43 3.76
N LEU A 87 18.75 10.66 3.78
CA LEU A 87 17.36 10.92 4.15
C LEU A 87 16.38 10.30 3.16
N VAL A 88 16.64 10.47 1.85
CA VAL A 88 15.85 9.83 0.79
C VAL A 88 15.91 8.31 0.91
N GLN A 89 17.10 7.74 1.12
CA GLN A 89 17.24 6.29 1.28
C GLN A 89 16.53 5.77 2.53
N GLN A 90 16.59 6.50 3.64
CA GLN A 90 15.86 6.15 4.87
C GLN A 90 14.35 6.20 4.65
N ALA A 91 13.86 7.27 4.02
CA ALA A 91 12.44 7.42 3.70
C ALA A 91 11.96 6.32 2.75
N ARG A 92 12.75 5.96 1.74
CA ARG A 92 12.46 4.85 0.82
C ARG A 92 12.33 3.52 1.57
N ARG A 93 13.30 3.19 2.43
CA ARG A 93 13.25 1.96 3.25
C ARG A 93 12.02 1.94 4.16
N LYS A 94 11.63 3.09 4.71
CA LYS A 94 10.42 3.21 5.54
C LYS A 94 9.17 2.97 4.68
N MET A 95 9.07 3.62 3.53
CA MET A 95 7.99 3.43 2.55
C MET A 95 7.84 1.95 2.18
N ASP A 96 8.92 1.28 1.76
CA ASP A 96 8.92 -0.14 1.39
C ASP A 96 8.44 -1.04 2.54
N ARG A 97 8.95 -0.81 3.76
CA ARG A 97 8.51 -1.56 4.95
C ARG A 97 7.03 -1.38 5.24
N THR A 98 6.52 -0.15 5.13
CA THR A 98 5.09 0.12 5.34
C THR A 98 4.22 -0.50 4.24
N GLN A 99 4.71 -0.55 2.99
CA GLN A 99 4.03 -1.21 1.89
C GLN A 99 3.91 -2.72 2.12
N THR A 100 4.97 -3.38 2.60
CA THR A 100 4.92 -4.80 2.97
C THR A 100 3.86 -5.05 4.03
N LYS A 101 3.85 -4.27 5.12
CA LYS A 101 2.86 -4.40 6.20
C LYS A 101 1.42 -4.16 5.73
N LEU A 102 1.22 -3.18 4.85
CA LEU A 102 -0.07 -2.91 4.25
C LEU A 102 -0.55 -4.10 3.41
N THR A 103 0.34 -4.65 2.58
CA THR A 103 0.07 -5.82 1.75
C THR A 103 -0.33 -7.04 2.60
N GLU A 104 0.36 -7.27 3.71
CA GLU A 104 0.02 -8.34 4.67
C GLU A 104 -1.38 -8.13 5.28
N ALA A 105 -1.73 -6.90 5.66
CA ALA A 105 -3.05 -6.59 6.19
C ALA A 105 -4.17 -6.80 5.16
N TYR A 106 -3.93 -6.45 3.89
CA TYR A 106 -4.86 -6.77 2.79
C TYR A 106 -5.08 -8.29 2.66
N ARG A 107 -4.01 -9.08 2.77
CA ARG A 107 -4.09 -10.55 2.71
C ARG A 107 -4.91 -11.12 3.87
N GLU A 108 -4.71 -10.61 5.09
CA GLU A 108 -5.48 -11.07 6.26
C GLU A 108 -6.97 -10.75 6.13
N VAL A 109 -7.35 -9.54 5.69
CA VAL A 109 -8.77 -9.22 5.43
C VAL A 109 -9.36 -10.18 4.39
N LYS A 110 -8.67 -10.39 3.26
CA LYS A 110 -9.11 -11.31 2.19
C LYS A 110 -9.25 -12.75 2.66
N LYS A 111 -8.39 -13.19 3.59
CA LYS A 111 -8.47 -14.52 4.19
C LYS A 111 -9.78 -14.67 4.97
N TYR A 112 -10.16 -13.70 5.80
CA TYR A 112 -11.41 -13.77 6.56
C TYR A 112 -12.65 -13.62 5.67
N GLU A 113 -12.61 -12.78 4.64
CA GLU A 113 -13.69 -12.72 3.63
C GLU A 113 -13.94 -14.10 3.01
N ARG A 114 -12.89 -14.77 2.52
CA ARG A 114 -13.02 -16.13 1.95
C ARG A 114 -13.51 -17.16 2.97
N LEU A 115 -13.10 -17.06 4.23
CA LEU A 115 -13.56 -17.97 5.28
C LEU A 115 -15.06 -17.80 5.58
N ILE A 116 -15.55 -16.57 5.55
CA ILE A 116 -16.97 -16.24 5.72
C ILE A 116 -17.76 -16.80 4.53
N GLU A 117 -17.37 -16.45 3.30
CA GLU A 117 -18.02 -16.92 2.06
C GLU A 117 -18.14 -18.45 2.03
N ASN A 118 -17.04 -19.16 2.32
CA ASN A 118 -17.04 -20.63 2.36
C ASN A 118 -17.96 -21.21 3.44
N LYS A 119 -18.13 -20.53 4.58
CA LYS A 119 -19.03 -20.98 5.66
C LYS A 119 -20.49 -20.74 5.30
N GLU A 120 -20.80 -19.59 4.72
CA GLU A 120 -22.14 -19.26 4.23
C GLU A 120 -22.58 -20.23 3.13
N GLU A 121 -21.69 -20.55 2.20
CA GLU A 121 -21.97 -21.53 1.14
C GLU A 121 -22.27 -22.91 1.74
N LYS A 122 -21.45 -23.40 2.68
CA LYS A 122 -21.70 -24.67 3.37
C LYS A 122 -23.02 -24.68 4.13
N GLN A 123 -23.35 -23.58 4.82
CA GLN A 123 -24.63 -23.47 5.53
C GLN A 123 -25.81 -23.50 4.56
N LYS A 124 -25.71 -22.82 3.42
CA LYS A 124 -26.73 -22.83 2.37
C LYS A 124 -26.90 -24.23 1.75
N GLN A 125 -25.80 -24.92 1.48
CA GLN A 125 -25.84 -26.29 0.97
C GLN A 125 -26.48 -27.25 1.98
N TYR A 126 -26.14 -27.13 3.26
CA TYR A 126 -26.74 -27.93 4.32
C TYR A 126 -28.24 -27.66 4.44
N ALA A 127 -28.66 -26.39 4.47
CA ALA A 127 -30.08 -26.02 4.53
C ALA A 127 -30.88 -26.60 3.34
N LYS A 128 -30.31 -26.54 2.12
CA LYS A 128 -30.93 -27.14 0.93
C LYS A 128 -31.04 -28.66 1.00
N GLN A 129 -30.03 -29.33 1.56
CA GLN A 129 -30.08 -30.79 1.75
C GLN A 129 -31.17 -31.17 2.75
N GLU A 130 -31.30 -30.45 3.87
CA GLU A 130 -32.36 -30.69 4.86
C GLU A 130 -33.75 -30.37 4.30
N GLU A 131 -33.90 -29.28 3.53
CA GLU A 131 -35.15 -28.95 2.84
C GLU A 131 -35.58 -30.06 1.88
N ASN A 132 -34.65 -30.59 1.08
CA ASN A 132 -34.95 -31.70 0.17
C ASN A 132 -35.40 -32.96 0.92
N LYS A 133 -34.72 -33.32 2.03
CA LYS A 133 -35.12 -34.47 2.85
C LYS A 133 -36.53 -34.29 3.42
N ASN A 134 -36.82 -33.11 3.97
CA ASN A 134 -38.15 -32.79 4.50
C ASN A 134 -39.23 -32.87 3.41
N MET A 135 -38.93 -32.39 2.19
CA MET A 135 -39.84 -32.49 1.04
C MET A 135 -40.12 -33.94 0.64
N ASP A 136 -39.10 -34.80 0.65
CA ASP A 136 -39.26 -36.24 0.38
C ASP A 136 -40.13 -36.91 1.44
N GLU A 137 -39.90 -36.60 2.73
CA GLU A 137 -40.69 -37.11 3.85
C GLU A 137 -42.17 -36.69 3.75
N VAL A 138 -42.43 -35.40 3.50
CA VAL A 138 -43.80 -34.88 3.32
C VAL A 138 -44.49 -35.54 2.12
N SER A 139 -43.77 -35.72 1.01
CA SER A 139 -44.29 -36.38 -0.19
C SER A 139 -44.67 -37.83 0.08
N MET A 140 -43.84 -38.56 0.84
CA MET A 140 -44.10 -39.94 1.23
C MET A 140 -45.33 -40.05 2.15
N VAL A 141 -45.45 -39.17 3.15
CA VAL A 141 -46.61 -39.12 4.05
C VAL A 141 -47.89 -38.80 3.27
N GLN A 142 -47.86 -37.83 2.36
CA GLN A 142 -49.01 -37.49 1.52
C GLN A 142 -49.42 -38.65 0.62
N TYR A 143 -48.45 -39.37 0.02
CA TYR A 143 -48.71 -40.55 -0.79
C TYR A 143 -49.40 -41.66 0.01
N LEU A 144 -48.88 -41.98 1.21
CA LEU A 144 -49.47 -42.99 2.10
C LEU A 144 -50.90 -42.61 2.52
N ASN A 145 -51.13 -41.34 2.87
CA ASN A 145 -52.45 -40.86 3.26
C ASN A 145 -53.48 -40.86 2.12
N ARG A 146 -53.05 -40.68 0.86
CA ARG A 146 -53.93 -40.82 -0.32
C ARG A 146 -54.29 -42.28 -0.61
N ARG A 147 -53.42 -43.24 -0.29
CA ARG A 147 -53.66 -44.67 -0.52
C ARG A 147 -54.56 -45.32 0.54
N ASN A 148 -54.63 -44.72 1.73
CA ASN A 148 -55.47 -45.17 2.84
C ASN A 148 -56.90 -44.56 2.82
N ARG A 149 -57.29 -43.88 1.73
CA ARG A 149 -58.65 -43.39 1.46
C ARG A 149 -59.28 -44.20 0.34
#